data_AF-H0R3S7-F1
#
_entry.id   AF-H0R3S7-F1
#
_cell.length_a   1.000
_cell.length_b   1.000
_cell.length_c   1.000
_cell.angle_alpha   90.00
_cell.angle_beta   90.00
_cell.angle_gamma   90.00
#
_symmetry.space_group_name_H-M   'P 1'
#
loop_
_entity.id
_entity.type
_entity.pdbx_description
1 polymer ?
#
loop_
_entity_poly.entity_id
_entity_poly.type
_entity_poly.pdbx_seq_one_letter_code
_entity_poly.pdbx_strand_id
1 'polypeptide(L)'
;MTNSYSTSRLLAGVARIVDGCAGLRAHKAYRRTGLLAGRYADSHPDISDRWPRLTATIDAPATAITAEALRTLVGIGMCINAQDYRRQGLLAAVDIGVGRMLTARSNFGREGADDMMDTLSMLALLSAGERDAESAHTAYLKAVNVQLTLAYVMAGLAKIVSYEWNSGEAIRMVMSTESFGDPKLYSWLTDHREAGKFITRAVAVAELLYPLIYLVPNRHAARTLAIGGMGFHLFAAAKMSLPQFVYAFGAAYPAVFWAISRRHNAKRSVLR
;
A
#
# COMPACT_ATOMS: atom_id res chain seq x y z
N MET A 1 15.35 3.87 18.07
CA MET A 1 14.03 4.09 17.42
C MET A 1 14.20 4.53 15.97
N THR A 2 15.22 5.36 15.71
CA THR A 2 15.69 5.80 14.38
C THR A 2 15.71 4.73 13.30
N ASN A 3 16.24 3.52 13.57
CA ASN A 3 16.35 2.48 12.53
C ASN A 3 15.00 2.05 11.94
N SER A 4 13.96 1.83 12.76
CA SER A 4 12.66 1.37 12.25
C SER A 4 11.94 2.43 11.41
N TYR A 5 12.03 3.70 11.81
CA TYR A 5 11.48 4.81 11.02
C TYR A 5 12.20 4.90 9.67
N SER A 6 13.54 4.97 9.67
CA SER A 6 14.30 5.10 8.44
C SER A 6 14.14 3.90 7.51
N THR A 7 14.06 2.67 8.04
CA THR A 7 13.77 1.48 7.23
C THR A 7 12.40 1.58 6.57
N SER A 8 11.36 2.01 7.31
CA SER A 8 10.02 2.22 6.74
C SER A 8 10.04 3.25 5.61
N ARG A 9 10.70 4.40 5.83
CA ARG A 9 10.79 5.46 4.82
C ARG A 9 11.62 5.07 3.60
N LEU A 10 12.70 4.31 3.80
CA LEU A 10 13.51 3.76 2.71
C LEU A 10 12.69 2.80 1.86
N LEU A 11 11.97 1.86 2.48
CA LEU A 11 11.11 0.92 1.76
C LEU A 11 9.98 1.64 1.00
N ALA A 12 9.38 2.67 1.59
CA ALA A 12 8.40 3.52 0.91
C ALA A 12 9.02 4.28 -0.28
N GLY A 13 10.27 4.76 -0.14
CA GLY A 13 11.01 5.38 -1.24
C GLY A 13 11.29 4.40 -2.38
N VAL A 14 11.73 3.18 -2.07
CA VAL A 14 11.90 2.10 -3.05
C VAL A 14 10.58 1.79 -3.76
N ALA A 15 9.47 1.72 -3.02
CA ALA A 15 8.13 1.52 -3.61
C ALA A 15 7.84 2.58 -4.68
N ARG A 16 8.00 3.87 -4.35
CA ARG A 16 7.72 4.97 -5.29
C ARG A 16 8.69 5.01 -6.47
N ILE A 17 9.95 4.58 -6.31
CA ILE A 17 10.89 4.39 -7.42
C ILE A 17 10.37 3.31 -8.38
N VAL A 18 9.97 2.15 -7.84
CA VAL A 18 9.46 1.03 -8.64
C VAL A 18 8.19 1.43 -9.38
N ASP A 19 7.23 2.06 -8.69
CA ASP A 19 5.96 2.51 -9.28
C ASP A 19 6.20 3.55 -10.38
N GLY A 20 7.02 4.58 -10.11
CA GLY A 20 7.33 5.62 -11.08
C GLY A 20 8.05 5.06 -12.31
N CYS A 21 9.03 4.16 -12.13
CA CYS A 21 9.70 3.50 -13.26
C CYS A 21 8.75 2.61 -14.07
N ALA A 22 7.84 1.89 -13.40
CA ALA A 22 6.83 1.08 -14.06
C ALA A 22 5.87 1.96 -14.90
N GLY A 23 5.41 3.08 -14.33
CA GLY A 23 4.58 4.06 -15.03
C GLY A 23 5.29 4.67 -16.25
N LEU A 24 6.56 5.04 -16.12
CA LEU A 24 7.38 5.53 -17.25
C LEU A 24 7.55 4.47 -18.34
N ARG A 25 7.78 3.21 -17.96
CA ARG A 25 7.85 2.09 -18.93
C ARG A 25 6.50 1.88 -19.62
N ALA A 26 5.40 2.06 -18.90
CA ALA A 26 4.03 1.94 -19.40
C ALA A 26 3.53 3.19 -20.15
N HIS A 27 4.39 4.18 -20.49
CA HIS A 27 3.98 5.45 -21.10
C HIS A 27 3.04 5.35 -22.31
N LYS A 28 3.10 4.25 -23.08
CA LYS A 28 2.19 4.00 -24.22
C LYS A 28 0.72 3.93 -23.79
N ALA A 29 0.45 3.52 -22.55
CA ALA A 29 -0.88 3.45 -21.95
C ALA A 29 -1.49 4.85 -21.70
N TYR A 30 -0.66 5.90 -21.57
CA TYR A 30 -1.13 7.28 -21.36
C TYR A 30 -1.56 8.00 -22.65
N ARG A 31 -1.38 7.37 -23.82
CA ARG A 31 -1.86 7.92 -25.09
C ARG A 31 -3.39 8.01 -25.08
N ARG A 32 -3.97 8.88 -25.90
CA ARG A 32 -5.44 9.14 -25.93
C ARG A 32 -6.30 7.88 -26.09
N THR A 33 -5.81 6.86 -26.78
CA THR A 33 -6.51 5.57 -26.98
C THR A 33 -6.04 4.47 -26.03
N GLY A 34 -5.06 4.77 -25.18
CA GLY A 34 -4.53 3.82 -24.21
C GLY A 34 -5.44 3.67 -22.99
N LEU A 35 -5.22 2.60 -22.22
CA LEU A 35 -6.01 2.30 -21.03
C LEU A 35 -5.94 3.44 -20.01
N LEU A 36 -4.75 4.01 -19.77
CA LEU A 36 -4.53 5.08 -18.80
C LEU A 36 -4.62 6.48 -19.42
N ALA A 37 -5.37 6.63 -20.52
CA ALA A 37 -5.63 7.94 -21.14
C ALA A 37 -6.21 8.92 -20.10
N GLY A 38 -5.83 10.20 -20.22
CA GLY A 38 -6.46 11.25 -19.41
C GLY A 38 -7.94 11.37 -19.73
N ARG A 39 -8.79 11.27 -18.70
CA ARG A 39 -10.25 11.35 -18.74
C ARG A 39 -10.80 12.40 -17.76
N TYR A 40 -9.95 13.29 -17.26
CA TYR A 40 -10.35 14.30 -16.27
C TYR A 40 -11.47 15.20 -16.82
N ALA A 41 -11.36 15.64 -18.08
CA ALA A 41 -12.37 16.45 -18.74
C ALA A 41 -13.71 15.72 -18.85
N ASP A 42 -13.69 14.44 -19.21
CA ASP A 42 -14.89 13.59 -19.35
C ASP A 42 -15.60 13.41 -17.99
N SER A 43 -14.83 13.30 -16.90
CA SER A 43 -15.36 13.11 -15.54
C SER A 43 -15.77 14.42 -14.85
N HIS A 44 -15.36 15.59 -15.36
CA HIS A 44 -15.65 16.91 -14.77
C HIS A 44 -16.07 17.93 -15.84
N PRO A 45 -17.25 17.77 -16.47
CA PRO A 45 -17.69 18.59 -17.59
C PRO A 45 -17.76 20.09 -17.22
N ASP A 46 -18.30 20.43 -16.05
CA ASP A 46 -18.39 21.84 -15.60
C ASP A 46 -17.02 22.53 -15.50
N ILE A 47 -16.00 21.80 -15.06
CA ILE A 47 -14.63 22.31 -14.95
C ILE A 47 -14.00 22.41 -16.33
N SER A 48 -14.27 21.42 -17.20
CA SER A 48 -13.77 21.40 -18.58
C SER A 48 -14.32 22.57 -19.40
N ASP A 49 -15.60 22.89 -19.25
CA ASP A 49 -16.23 24.01 -19.95
C ASP A 49 -15.67 25.35 -19.47
N ARG A 50 -15.42 25.48 -18.16
CA ARG A 50 -14.88 26.71 -17.57
C ARG A 50 -13.37 26.87 -17.80
N TRP A 51 -12.60 25.79 -17.83
CA TRP A 51 -11.14 25.80 -17.89
C TRP A 51 -10.57 24.76 -18.89
N PRO A 52 -10.90 24.85 -20.19
CA PRO A 52 -10.59 23.81 -21.17
C PRO A 52 -9.07 23.60 -21.37
N ARG A 53 -8.26 24.66 -21.23
CA ARG A 53 -6.79 24.55 -21.32
C ARG A 53 -6.19 23.79 -20.14
N LEU A 54 -6.78 23.96 -18.95
CA LEU A 54 -6.33 23.28 -17.74
C LEU A 54 -6.65 21.79 -17.84
N THR A 55 -7.88 21.43 -18.18
CA THR A 55 -8.31 20.03 -18.33
C THR A 55 -7.64 19.33 -19.52
N ALA A 56 -7.28 20.05 -20.58
CA ALA A 56 -6.43 19.50 -21.64
C ALA A 56 -4.99 19.23 -21.16
N THR A 57 -4.45 20.05 -20.25
CA THR A 57 -3.10 19.89 -19.69
C THR A 57 -3.07 18.76 -18.66
N ILE A 58 -3.90 18.87 -17.61
CA ILE A 58 -4.92 17.86 -17.27
C ILE A 58 -4.66 16.48 -17.81
N ASP A 59 -5.19 16.23 -19.00
CA ASP A 59 -5.27 14.95 -19.70
C ASP A 59 -4.11 14.67 -20.67
N ALA A 60 -3.19 15.62 -20.89
CA ALA A 60 -2.07 15.44 -21.80
C ALA A 60 -1.15 14.27 -21.38
N PRO A 61 -0.73 13.36 -22.28
CA PRO A 61 0.16 12.25 -21.91
C PRO A 61 1.47 12.68 -21.24
N ALA A 62 1.99 13.86 -21.61
CA ALA A 62 3.18 14.44 -21.02
C ALA A 62 3.02 14.66 -19.50
N THR A 63 1.86 15.12 -19.04
CA THR A 63 1.58 15.34 -17.62
C THR A 63 1.69 14.04 -16.82
N ALA A 64 1.19 12.92 -17.34
CA ALA A 64 1.34 11.61 -16.68
C ALA A 64 2.81 11.17 -16.63
N ILE A 65 3.55 11.30 -17.74
CA ILE A 65 4.98 10.96 -17.78
C ILE A 65 5.78 11.81 -16.80
N THR A 66 5.52 13.13 -16.75
CA THR A 66 6.15 14.04 -15.79
C THR A 66 5.80 13.66 -14.36
N ALA A 67 4.56 13.26 -14.09
CA ALA A 67 4.13 12.79 -12.77
C ALA A 67 4.93 11.57 -12.31
N GLU A 68 5.10 10.59 -13.20
CA GLU A 68 5.84 9.35 -12.87
C GLU A 68 7.35 9.60 -12.72
N ALA A 69 7.91 10.52 -13.51
CA ALA A 69 9.28 10.98 -13.31
C ALA A 69 9.44 11.67 -11.95
N LEU A 70 8.49 12.56 -11.59
CA LEU A 70 8.50 13.24 -10.30
C LEU A 70 8.32 12.24 -9.14
N ARG A 71 7.43 11.25 -9.26
CA ARG A 71 7.28 10.17 -8.28
C ARG A 71 8.58 9.39 -8.08
N THR A 72 9.28 9.09 -9.17
CA THR A 72 10.59 8.43 -9.11
C THR A 72 11.61 9.29 -8.35
N LEU A 73 11.70 10.58 -8.66
CA LEU A 73 12.59 11.52 -7.97
C LEU A 73 12.24 11.68 -6.49
N VAL A 74 10.95 11.74 -6.16
CA VAL A 74 10.47 11.78 -4.77
C VAL A 74 10.87 10.51 -4.03
N GLY A 75 10.71 9.34 -4.64
CA GLY A 75 11.17 8.07 -4.07
C GLY A 75 12.69 8.03 -3.79
N ILE A 76 13.50 8.55 -4.71
CA ILE A 76 14.95 8.73 -4.49
C ILE A 76 15.21 9.68 -3.31
N GLY A 77 14.50 10.81 -3.27
CA GLY A 77 14.57 11.77 -2.17
C GLY A 77 14.22 11.14 -0.82
N MET A 78 13.22 10.26 -0.78
CA MET A 78 12.80 9.53 0.41
C MET A 78 13.90 8.57 0.89
N CYS A 79 14.59 7.90 -0.03
CA CYS A 79 15.72 7.03 0.32
C CYS A 79 16.92 7.82 0.88
N ILE A 80 17.30 8.91 0.22
CA ILE A 80 18.45 9.75 0.64
C ILE A 80 18.20 10.38 2.01
N ASN A 81 16.97 10.85 2.25
CA ASN A 81 16.62 11.58 3.47
C ASN A 81 15.86 10.70 4.47
N ALA A 82 16.10 9.38 4.50
CA ALA A 82 15.30 8.42 5.27
C ALA A 82 15.21 8.73 6.78
N GLN A 83 16.18 9.46 7.35
CA GLN A 83 16.21 9.84 8.77
C GLN A 83 15.60 11.21 9.07
N ASP A 84 15.56 12.13 8.10
CA ASP A 84 15.10 13.51 8.29
C ASP A 84 13.59 13.59 8.16
N TYR A 85 12.90 13.66 9.30
CA TYR A 85 11.44 13.65 9.37
C TYR A 85 10.78 14.85 8.67
N ARG A 86 11.44 16.03 8.63
CA ARG A 86 10.89 17.23 7.98
C ARG A 86 10.96 17.12 6.47
N ARG A 87 12.10 16.67 5.95
CA ARG A 87 12.25 16.41 4.50
C ARG A 87 11.32 15.30 4.05
N GLN A 88 11.14 14.25 4.85
CA GLN A 88 10.16 13.20 4.58
C GLN A 88 8.73 13.74 4.49
N GLY A 89 8.35 14.68 5.37
CA GLY A 89 7.05 15.34 5.29
C GLY A 89 6.85 16.12 4.00
N LEU A 90 7.83 16.93 3.58
CA LEU A 90 7.78 17.67 2.32
C LEU A 90 7.66 16.74 1.10
N LEU A 91 8.51 15.70 1.06
CA LEU A 91 8.47 14.68 0.00
C LEU A 91 7.12 13.96 -0.04
N ALA A 92 6.55 13.65 1.12
CA ALA A 92 5.24 13.02 1.22
C ALA A 92 4.10 13.93 0.73
N ALA A 93 4.16 15.25 0.96
CA ALA A 93 3.19 16.19 0.41
C ALA A 93 3.22 16.20 -1.13
N VAL A 94 4.42 16.20 -1.73
CA VAL A 94 4.58 16.10 -3.18
C VAL A 94 4.06 14.77 -3.70
N ASP A 95 4.39 13.67 -3.02
CA ASP A 95 3.93 12.32 -3.37
C ASP A 95 2.39 12.19 -3.39
N ILE A 96 1.72 12.75 -2.38
CA ILE A 96 0.25 12.81 -2.32
C ILE A 96 -0.29 13.62 -3.50
N GLY A 97 0.27 14.80 -3.79
CA GLY A 97 -0.17 15.64 -4.90
C GLY A 97 -0.05 14.92 -6.25
N VAL A 98 1.07 14.26 -6.49
CA VAL A 98 1.30 13.43 -7.68
C VAL A 98 0.30 12.28 -7.77
N GLY A 99 0.09 11.56 -6.66
CA GLY A 99 -0.87 10.46 -6.60
C GLY A 99 -2.31 10.89 -6.86
N ARG A 100 -2.74 12.03 -6.30
CA ARG A 100 -4.07 12.60 -6.53
C ARG A 100 -4.25 13.06 -7.98
N MET A 101 -3.24 13.68 -8.58
CA MET A 101 -3.29 14.08 -9.99
C MET A 101 -3.42 12.87 -10.92
N LEU A 102 -2.60 11.82 -10.71
CA LEU A 102 -2.65 10.60 -11.51
C LEU A 102 -3.99 9.86 -11.35
N THR A 103 -4.53 9.84 -10.13
CA THR A 103 -5.86 9.26 -9.86
C THR A 103 -6.95 10.05 -10.56
N ALA A 104 -6.97 11.38 -10.44
CA ALA A 104 -7.99 12.23 -11.05
C ALA A 104 -8.01 12.13 -12.58
N ARG A 105 -6.85 11.87 -13.20
CA ARG A 105 -6.73 11.67 -14.64
C ARG A 105 -7.29 10.35 -15.15
N SER A 106 -7.29 9.30 -14.34
CA SER A 106 -7.63 7.95 -14.77
C SER A 106 -8.97 7.52 -14.19
N ASN A 107 -9.80 6.89 -15.02
CA ASN A 107 -11.03 6.26 -14.55
C ASN A 107 -10.80 4.81 -14.06
N PHE A 108 -9.55 4.35 -14.03
CA PHE A 108 -9.22 3.03 -13.49
C PHE A 108 -9.23 3.04 -11.95
N GLY A 109 -9.74 1.94 -11.40
CA GLY A 109 -9.75 1.70 -9.97
C GLY A 109 -8.33 1.62 -9.40
N ARG A 110 -8.24 1.95 -8.11
CA ARG A 110 -7.02 1.81 -7.29
C ARG A 110 -7.06 0.52 -6.52
N GLU A 111 -5.89 0.10 -6.04
CA GLU A 111 -5.76 -1.09 -5.20
C GLU A 111 -5.29 -0.75 -3.78
N GLY A 112 -5.38 -1.74 -2.88
CA GLY A 112 -5.03 -1.56 -1.47
C GLY A 112 -3.56 -1.15 -1.25
N ALA A 113 -2.65 -1.45 -2.18
CA ALA A 113 -1.27 -0.98 -2.10
C ALA A 113 -1.16 0.54 -2.33
N ASP A 114 -1.94 1.10 -3.25
CA ASP A 114 -1.98 2.55 -3.47
C ASP A 114 -2.50 3.28 -2.22
N ASP A 115 -3.54 2.74 -1.60
CA ASP A 115 -4.14 3.32 -0.40
C ASP A 115 -3.21 3.22 0.81
N MET A 116 -2.48 2.10 0.95
CA MET A 116 -1.44 1.95 1.96
C MET A 116 -0.32 2.96 1.74
N MET A 117 0.17 3.10 0.50
CA MET A 117 1.24 4.02 0.18
C MET A 117 0.85 5.49 0.39
N ASP A 118 -0.40 5.86 0.10
CA ASP A 118 -0.88 7.22 0.38
C ASP A 118 -1.06 7.45 1.88
N THR A 119 -1.50 6.43 2.62
CA THR A 119 -1.58 6.52 4.07
C THR A 119 -0.20 6.68 4.70
N LEU A 120 0.81 5.93 4.22
CA LEU A 120 2.20 6.08 4.66
C LEU A 120 2.74 7.51 4.39
N SER A 121 2.41 8.10 3.25
CA SER A 121 2.80 9.47 2.93
C SER A 121 2.03 10.48 3.81
N MET A 122 0.72 10.32 3.98
CA MET A 122 -0.07 11.18 4.85
C MET A 122 0.43 11.16 6.30
N LEU A 123 0.72 9.97 6.84
CA LEU A 123 1.25 9.83 8.20
C LEU A 123 2.65 10.43 8.35
N ALA A 124 3.50 10.32 7.32
CA ALA A 124 4.81 10.98 7.32
C ALA A 124 4.66 12.51 7.33
N LEU A 125 3.77 13.06 6.50
CA LEU A 125 3.45 14.49 6.48
C LEU A 125 2.94 14.99 7.84
N LEU A 126 1.97 14.28 8.43
CA LEU A 126 1.43 14.65 9.74
C LEU A 126 2.50 14.59 10.84
N SER A 127 3.32 13.54 10.86
CA SER A 127 4.41 13.40 11.84
C SER A 127 5.51 14.45 11.68
N ALA A 128 5.60 15.11 10.51
CA ALA A 128 6.56 16.19 10.27
C ALA A 128 6.24 17.47 11.06
N GLY A 129 5.01 17.60 11.58
CA GLY A 129 4.59 18.70 12.45
C GLY A 129 5.06 18.57 13.91
N GLU A 130 5.63 17.42 14.29
CA GLU A 130 6.15 17.23 15.65
C GLU A 130 7.39 18.09 15.92
N ARG A 131 7.60 18.42 17.20
CA ARG A 131 8.65 19.37 17.63
C ARG A 131 10.06 18.84 17.40
N ASP A 132 10.25 17.55 17.59
CA ASP A 132 11.54 16.87 17.55
C ASP A 132 11.45 15.52 16.82
N ALA A 133 12.61 14.98 16.45
CA ALA A 133 12.69 13.75 15.66
C ALA A 133 12.18 12.52 16.41
N GLU A 134 12.38 12.43 17.73
CA GLU A 134 11.94 11.27 18.50
C GLU A 134 10.41 11.21 18.57
N SER A 135 9.78 12.35 18.82
CA SER A 135 8.32 12.52 18.81
C SER A 135 7.75 12.20 17.42
N ALA A 136 8.33 12.76 16.35
CA ALA A 136 7.94 12.50 14.96
C ALA A 136 8.01 11.00 14.61
N HIS A 137 9.16 10.36 14.86
CA HIS A 137 9.38 8.96 14.53
C HIS A 137 8.41 8.06 15.32
N THR A 138 8.18 8.38 16.60
CA THR A 138 7.26 7.62 17.45
C THR A 138 5.81 7.78 16.99
N ALA A 139 5.38 9.00 16.66
CA ALA A 139 4.02 9.27 16.16
C ALA A 139 3.77 8.51 14.85
N TYR A 140 4.70 8.60 13.89
CA TYR A 140 4.65 7.86 12.63
C TYR A 140 4.55 6.35 12.86
N LEU A 141 5.48 5.76 13.63
CA LEU A 141 5.51 4.30 13.83
C LEU A 141 4.26 3.80 14.56
N LYS A 142 3.71 4.55 15.53
CA LYS A 142 2.43 4.20 16.16
C LYS A 142 1.29 4.22 15.15
N ALA A 143 1.18 5.30 14.39
CA ALA A 143 0.08 5.48 13.45
C ALA A 143 0.13 4.43 12.32
N VAL A 144 1.31 4.16 11.75
CA VAL A 144 1.49 3.13 10.71
C VAL A 144 1.17 1.73 11.25
N ASN A 145 1.58 1.42 12.48
CA ASN A 145 1.26 0.14 13.11
C ASN A 145 -0.26 -0.04 13.29
N VAL A 146 -0.95 1.01 13.76
CA VAL A 146 -2.42 1.00 13.89
C VAL A 146 -3.07 0.87 12.52
N GLN A 147 -2.62 1.63 11.53
CA GLN A 147 -3.16 1.58 10.17
C GLN A 147 -3.03 0.19 9.55
N LEU A 148 -1.86 -0.46 9.65
CA LEU A 148 -1.68 -1.80 9.12
C LEU A 148 -2.59 -2.81 9.83
N THR A 149 -2.73 -2.68 11.14
CA THR A 149 -3.65 -3.53 11.93
C THR A 149 -5.10 -3.34 11.48
N LEU A 150 -5.53 -2.08 11.28
CA LEU A 150 -6.87 -1.76 10.77
C LEU A 150 -7.06 -2.28 9.35
N ALA A 151 -6.06 -2.16 8.48
CA ALA A 151 -6.13 -2.67 7.11
C ALA A 151 -6.40 -4.18 7.09
N TYR A 152 -5.71 -4.96 7.93
CA TYR A 152 -6.00 -6.39 8.07
C TYR A 152 -7.40 -6.64 8.63
N VAL A 153 -7.78 -6.01 9.74
CA VAL A 153 -9.10 -6.25 10.35
C VAL A 153 -10.23 -5.90 9.39
N MET A 154 -10.14 -4.77 8.69
CA MET A 154 -11.15 -4.35 7.72
C MET A 154 -11.17 -5.27 6.49
N ALA A 155 -10.02 -5.71 6.00
CA ALA A 155 -9.94 -6.68 4.90
C ALA A 155 -10.54 -8.04 5.30
N GLY A 156 -10.27 -8.53 6.51
CA GLY A 156 -10.82 -9.77 7.03
C GLY A 156 -12.33 -9.68 7.26
N LEU A 157 -12.79 -8.57 7.83
CA LEU A 157 -14.22 -8.32 8.02
C LEU A 157 -14.97 -8.26 6.68
N ALA A 158 -14.42 -7.53 5.70
CA ALA A 158 -14.99 -7.45 4.35
C ALA A 158 -15.15 -8.84 3.71
N LYS A 159 -14.16 -9.74 3.89
CA LYS A 159 -14.23 -11.12 3.39
C LYS A 159 -15.24 -11.98 4.14
N ILE A 160 -15.41 -11.77 5.44
CA ILE A 160 -16.38 -12.54 6.25
C ILE A 160 -17.82 -12.09 6.02
N VAL A 161 -18.07 -10.83 5.70
CA VAL A 161 -19.45 -10.36 5.40
C VAL A 161 -19.85 -10.61 3.94
N SER A 162 -18.89 -10.75 3.01
CA SER A 162 -19.17 -11.00 1.60
C SER A 162 -19.49 -12.47 1.32
N TYR A 163 -20.63 -12.70 0.68
CA TYR A 163 -21.03 -14.04 0.24
C TYR A 163 -20.05 -14.62 -0.80
N GLU A 164 -19.56 -13.79 -1.71
CA GLU A 164 -18.63 -14.15 -2.77
C GLU A 164 -17.29 -14.64 -2.20
N TRP A 165 -16.78 -13.97 -1.17
CA TRP A 165 -15.57 -14.41 -0.48
C TRP A 165 -15.79 -15.71 0.30
N ASN A 166 -16.90 -15.82 1.03
CA ASN A 166 -17.22 -17.02 1.83
C ASN A 166 -17.54 -18.27 1.01
N SER A 167 -18.04 -18.09 -0.21
CA SER A 167 -18.32 -19.17 -1.17
C SER A 167 -17.08 -19.61 -1.96
N GLY A 168 -15.96 -18.87 -1.84
CA GLY A 168 -14.74 -19.11 -2.62
C GLY A 168 -14.83 -18.57 -4.06
N GLU A 169 -15.96 -17.96 -4.44
CA GLU A 169 -16.19 -17.47 -5.79
C GLU A 169 -15.36 -16.21 -6.07
N ALA A 170 -15.19 -15.32 -5.09
CA ALA A 170 -14.40 -14.10 -5.25
C ALA A 170 -12.95 -14.39 -5.68
N ILE A 171 -12.26 -15.30 -4.99
CA ILE A 171 -10.88 -15.65 -5.34
C ILE A 171 -10.81 -16.30 -6.73
N ARG A 172 -11.80 -17.11 -7.11
CA ARG A 172 -11.89 -17.72 -8.43
C ARG A 172 -12.07 -16.66 -9.53
N MET A 173 -12.98 -15.71 -9.33
CA MET A 173 -13.20 -14.60 -10.25
C MET A 173 -11.96 -13.73 -10.41
N VAL A 174 -11.29 -13.37 -9.31
CA VAL A 174 -10.03 -12.61 -9.37
C VAL A 174 -8.98 -13.38 -10.18
N MET A 175 -8.84 -14.69 -9.93
CA MET A 175 -7.88 -15.53 -10.66
C MET A 175 -8.21 -15.67 -12.15
N SER A 176 -9.45 -15.40 -12.58
CA SER A 176 -9.84 -15.41 -13.99
C SER A 176 -9.56 -14.11 -14.76
N THR A 177 -9.19 -13.03 -14.05
CA THR A 177 -8.97 -11.73 -14.70
C THR A 177 -7.65 -11.68 -15.46
N GLU A 178 -7.57 -10.87 -16.51
CA GLU A 178 -6.29 -10.65 -17.21
C GLU A 178 -5.29 -9.85 -16.36
N SER A 179 -5.78 -8.91 -15.56
CA SER A 179 -4.93 -7.99 -14.80
C SER A 179 -4.36 -8.61 -13.51
N PHE A 180 -5.13 -9.48 -12.84
CA PHE A 180 -4.76 -10.05 -11.54
C PHE A 180 -4.77 -11.58 -11.51
N GLY A 181 -5.03 -12.25 -12.63
CA GLY A 181 -5.25 -13.69 -12.63
C GLY A 181 -4.01 -14.55 -12.77
N ASP A 182 -4.15 -15.81 -12.35
CA ASP A 182 -3.23 -16.91 -12.67
C ASP A 182 -4.07 -18.04 -13.28
N PRO A 183 -3.97 -18.31 -14.60
CA PRO A 183 -4.79 -19.32 -15.27
C PRO A 183 -4.68 -20.71 -14.66
N LYS A 184 -3.51 -21.07 -14.11
CA LYS A 184 -3.30 -22.37 -13.47
C LYS A 184 -4.04 -22.43 -12.14
N LEU A 185 -3.95 -21.36 -11.35
CA LEU A 185 -4.67 -21.28 -10.07
C LEU A 185 -6.18 -21.17 -10.29
N TYR A 186 -6.63 -20.48 -11.33
CA TYR A 186 -8.03 -20.44 -11.75
C TYR A 186 -8.58 -21.83 -12.09
N SER A 187 -7.86 -22.60 -12.94
CA SER A 187 -8.25 -23.97 -13.27
C SER A 187 -8.32 -24.83 -12.01
N TRP A 188 -7.28 -24.79 -11.17
CA TRP A 188 -7.23 -25.58 -9.94
C TRP A 188 -8.37 -25.23 -8.96
N LEU A 189 -8.68 -23.95 -8.77
CA LEU A 189 -9.79 -23.49 -7.94
C LEU A 189 -11.16 -23.88 -8.51
N THR A 190 -11.26 -23.98 -9.84
CA THR A 190 -12.48 -24.44 -10.52
C THR A 190 -12.73 -25.92 -10.24
N ASP A 191 -11.66 -26.72 -10.24
CA ASP A 191 -11.71 -28.17 -9.95
C ASP A 191 -11.84 -28.47 -8.44
N HIS A 192 -11.33 -27.58 -7.57
CA HIS A 192 -11.26 -27.78 -6.11
C HIS A 192 -12.01 -26.69 -5.33
N ARG A 193 -13.31 -26.55 -5.57
CA ARG A 193 -14.14 -25.49 -4.96
C ARG A 193 -14.10 -25.43 -3.44
N GLU A 194 -14.08 -26.58 -2.76
CA GLU A 194 -13.99 -26.64 -1.29
C GLU A 194 -12.64 -26.13 -0.77
N ALA A 195 -11.56 -26.36 -1.51
CA ALA A 195 -10.25 -25.81 -1.17
C ALA A 195 -10.24 -24.29 -1.33
N GLY A 196 -10.88 -23.75 -2.37
CA GLY A 196 -11.09 -22.31 -2.55
C GLY A 196 -11.82 -21.67 -1.36
N LYS A 197 -12.92 -22.28 -0.90
CA LYS A 197 -13.66 -21.85 0.30
C LYS A 197 -12.80 -21.87 1.55
N PHE A 198 -12.03 -22.95 1.74
CA PHE A 198 -11.14 -23.06 2.90
C PHE A 198 -10.08 -21.96 2.89
N ILE A 199 -9.43 -21.74 1.74
CA ILE A 199 -8.39 -20.71 1.59
C ILE A 199 -8.95 -19.32 1.90
N THR A 200 -10.10 -18.94 1.32
CA THR A 200 -10.66 -17.60 1.56
C THR A 200 -11.03 -17.37 3.02
N ARG A 201 -11.64 -18.38 3.66
CA ARG A 201 -11.99 -18.31 5.10
C ARG A 201 -10.75 -18.28 5.98
N ALA A 202 -9.74 -19.10 5.67
CA ALA A 202 -8.48 -19.12 6.42
C ALA A 202 -7.76 -17.77 6.35
N VAL A 203 -7.71 -17.14 5.17
CA VAL A 203 -7.16 -15.79 5.00
C VAL A 203 -7.96 -14.78 5.81
N ALA A 204 -9.30 -14.77 5.69
CA ALA A 204 -10.13 -13.81 6.40
C ALA A 204 -10.00 -13.93 7.94
N VAL A 205 -9.94 -15.15 8.46
CA VAL A 205 -9.69 -15.41 9.89
C VAL A 205 -8.28 -14.97 10.27
N ALA A 206 -7.25 -15.27 9.48
CA ALA A 206 -5.89 -14.83 9.76
C ALA A 206 -5.77 -13.30 9.81
N GLU A 207 -6.44 -12.59 8.89
CA GLU A 207 -6.52 -11.13 8.84
C GLU A 207 -7.21 -10.56 10.10
N LEU A 208 -8.35 -11.14 10.51
CA LEU A 208 -9.05 -10.72 11.75
C LEU A 208 -8.25 -11.01 13.02
N LEU A 209 -7.51 -12.13 13.06
CA LEU A 209 -6.70 -12.52 14.20
C LEU A 209 -5.33 -11.83 14.22
N TYR A 210 -4.98 -11.07 13.17
CA TYR A 210 -3.70 -10.36 13.10
C TYR A 210 -3.39 -9.49 14.33
N PRO A 211 -4.34 -8.74 14.94
CA PRO A 211 -4.06 -7.96 16.14
C PRO A 211 -3.57 -8.81 17.33
N LEU A 212 -3.89 -10.12 17.35
CA LEU A 212 -3.48 -11.02 18.43
C LEU A 212 -1.97 -11.28 18.46
N ILE A 213 -1.21 -10.93 17.41
CA ILE A 213 0.26 -10.99 17.43
C ILE A 213 0.83 -10.17 18.59
N TYR A 214 0.16 -9.09 18.99
CA TYR A 214 0.59 -8.27 20.11
C TYR A 214 0.26 -8.89 21.45
N LEU A 215 -0.55 -9.95 21.53
CA LEU A 215 -0.83 -10.66 22.79
C LEU A 215 0.20 -11.75 23.07
N VAL A 216 0.84 -12.29 22.03
CA VAL A 216 1.85 -13.36 22.11
C VAL A 216 2.94 -13.01 23.14
N PRO A 217 3.20 -13.86 24.16
CA PRO A 217 4.22 -13.58 25.18
C PRO A 217 5.66 -13.69 24.69
N ASN A 218 5.91 -14.58 23.72
CA ASN A 218 7.24 -14.80 23.16
C ASN A 218 7.49 -13.83 21.99
N ARG A 219 8.52 -12.98 22.14
CA ARG A 219 8.93 -12.00 21.13
C ARG A 219 9.24 -12.62 19.77
N HIS A 220 9.90 -13.77 19.74
CA HIS A 220 10.28 -14.44 18.50
C HIS A 220 9.06 -15.00 17.79
N ALA A 221 8.15 -15.65 18.52
CA ALA A 221 6.88 -16.13 17.97
C ALA A 221 6.03 -14.98 17.40
N ALA A 222 5.91 -13.85 18.12
CA ALA A 222 5.20 -12.67 17.61
C ALA A 222 5.81 -12.13 16.30
N ARG A 223 7.14 -12.14 16.21
CA ARG A 223 7.86 -11.74 14.98
C ARG A 223 7.67 -12.71 13.84
N THR A 224 7.67 -14.02 14.11
CA THR A 224 7.40 -15.05 13.10
C THR A 224 5.99 -14.89 12.52
N LEU A 225 4.98 -14.63 13.35
CA LEU A 225 3.62 -14.34 12.87
C LEU A 225 3.56 -13.07 12.02
N ALA A 226 4.26 -12.00 12.43
CA ALA A 226 4.37 -10.78 11.62
C ALA A 226 5.02 -11.07 10.25
N ILE A 227 6.10 -11.83 10.22
CA ILE A 227 6.75 -12.28 8.97
C ILE A 227 5.77 -13.11 8.11
N GLY A 228 4.93 -13.95 8.73
CA GLY A 228 3.86 -14.68 8.04
C GLY A 228 2.91 -13.76 7.27
N GLY A 229 2.47 -12.65 7.87
CA GLY A 229 1.66 -11.65 7.16
C GLY A 229 2.40 -10.97 5.99
N MET A 230 3.71 -10.78 6.11
CA MET A 230 4.52 -10.26 4.99
C MET A 230 4.63 -11.30 3.87
N GLY A 231 4.74 -12.58 4.24
CA GLY A 231 4.68 -13.72 3.32
C GLY A 231 3.35 -13.80 2.58
N PHE A 232 2.23 -13.43 3.22
CA PHE A 232 0.94 -13.32 2.55
C PHE A 232 0.97 -12.26 1.44
N HIS A 233 1.54 -11.08 1.67
CA HIS A 233 1.66 -10.05 0.61
C HIS A 233 2.60 -10.46 -0.51
N LEU A 234 3.66 -11.22 -0.21
CA LEU A 234 4.52 -11.79 -1.23
C LEU A 234 3.77 -12.84 -2.08
N PHE A 235 2.97 -13.70 -1.44
CA PHE A 235 2.13 -14.66 -2.14
C PHE A 235 1.09 -13.97 -3.02
N ALA A 236 0.40 -12.95 -2.48
CA ALA A 236 -0.55 -12.15 -3.24
C ALA A 236 0.13 -11.48 -4.44
N ALA A 237 1.30 -10.87 -4.26
CA ALA A 237 2.06 -10.27 -5.35
C ALA A 237 2.43 -11.28 -6.44
N ALA A 238 2.85 -12.49 -6.06
CA ALA A 238 3.24 -13.53 -6.99
C ALA A 238 2.06 -14.16 -7.74
N LYS A 239 0.90 -14.27 -7.09
CA LYS A 239 -0.29 -14.93 -7.67
C LYS A 239 -1.30 -13.99 -8.29
N MET A 240 -1.28 -12.73 -7.88
CA MET A 240 -2.25 -11.72 -8.32
C MET A 240 -1.64 -10.64 -9.21
N SER A 241 -0.37 -10.77 -9.63
CA SER A 241 0.35 -9.72 -10.38
C SER A 241 0.34 -8.37 -9.67
N LEU A 242 0.47 -8.39 -8.34
CA LEU A 242 0.40 -7.23 -7.44
C LEU A 242 1.76 -6.89 -6.82
N PRO A 243 2.81 -6.54 -7.61
CA PRO A 243 4.15 -6.32 -7.06
C PRO A 243 4.18 -5.22 -6.00
N GLN A 244 3.32 -4.19 -6.14
CA GLN A 244 3.27 -3.05 -5.23
C GLN A 244 2.85 -3.46 -3.80
N PHE A 245 2.10 -4.55 -3.63
CA PHE A 245 1.72 -5.05 -2.29
C PHE A 245 2.94 -5.39 -1.44
N VAL A 246 4.01 -5.94 -2.04
CA VAL A 246 5.25 -6.25 -1.30
C VAL A 246 5.88 -4.98 -0.75
N TYR A 247 5.97 -3.94 -1.58
CA TYR A 247 6.65 -2.72 -1.20
C TYR A 247 5.81 -1.85 -0.26
N ALA A 248 4.52 -1.68 -0.56
CA ALA A 248 3.59 -0.88 0.22
C ALA A 248 3.40 -1.42 1.64
N PHE A 249 3.01 -2.68 1.75
CA PHE A 249 2.82 -3.31 3.06
C PHE A 249 4.16 -3.59 3.73
N GLY A 250 5.20 -3.95 2.98
CA GLY A 250 6.57 -4.11 3.48
C GLY A 250 7.09 -2.84 4.16
N ALA A 251 6.79 -1.65 3.63
CA ALA A 251 7.15 -0.39 4.26
C ALA A 251 6.45 -0.13 5.60
N ALA A 252 5.31 -0.78 5.88
CA ALA A 252 4.62 -0.68 7.16
C ALA A 252 5.18 -1.65 8.23
N TYR A 253 5.80 -2.76 7.84
CA TYR A 253 6.31 -3.79 8.77
C TYR A 253 7.38 -3.33 9.78
N PRO A 254 8.27 -2.37 9.48
CA PRO A 254 9.17 -1.82 10.49
C PRO A 254 8.44 -1.24 11.70
N ALA A 255 7.22 -0.69 11.51
CA ALA A 255 6.36 -0.22 12.59
C ALA A 255 5.84 -1.36 13.47
N VAL A 256 5.48 -2.49 12.87
CA VAL A 256 5.06 -3.71 13.59
C VAL A 256 6.20 -4.28 14.43
N PHE A 257 7.39 -4.42 13.84
CA PHE A 257 8.54 -4.93 14.58
C PHE A 257 8.98 -3.99 15.70
N TRP A 258 8.84 -2.68 15.49
CA TRP A 258 9.03 -1.67 16.53
C TRP A 258 8.01 -1.85 17.68
N ALA A 259 6.71 -1.96 17.37
CA ALA A 259 5.65 -2.11 18.37
C ALA A 259 5.80 -3.41 19.18
N ILE A 260 6.08 -4.53 18.52
CA ILE A 260 6.37 -5.81 19.19
C ILE A 260 7.55 -5.66 20.15
N SER A 261 8.64 -5.04 19.70
CA SER A 261 9.83 -4.87 20.52
C SER A 261 9.57 -3.94 21.71
N ARG A 262 8.85 -2.83 21.50
CA ARG A 262 8.48 -1.88 22.56
C ARG A 262 7.63 -2.54 23.66
N ARG A 263 6.61 -3.32 23.29
CA ARG A 263 5.76 -4.05 24.25
C ARG A 263 6.57 -5.01 25.12
N HIS A 264 7.43 -5.82 24.51
CA HIS A 264 8.19 -6.84 25.25
C HIS A 264 9.26 -6.21 26.16
N ASN A 265 9.87 -5.10 25.75
CA ASN A 265 10.80 -4.37 26.58
C ASN A 265 10.10 -3.74 27.80
N ALA A 266 8.91 -3.17 27.62
CA ALA A 266 8.11 -2.62 28.72
C ALA A 266 7.68 -3.71 29.74
N LYS A 267 7.35 -4.93 29.28
CA LYS A 267 7.08 -6.05 30.20
C LYS A 267 8.32 -6.46 31.00
N ARG A 268 9.50 -6.46 30.39
CA ARG A 268 10.76 -6.81 31.08
C ARG A 268 11.15 -5.80 32.15
N SER A 269 10.83 -4.52 31.98
CA SER A 269 11.14 -3.48 32.98
C SER A 269 10.22 -3.49 34.19
N VAL A 270 9.03 -4.12 34.09
CA VAL A 270 8.09 -4.28 35.22
C VAL A 270 8.42 -5.52 36.07
N LEU A 271 9.14 -6.48 35.48
CA LEU A 271 9.54 -7.73 36.15
C LEU A 271 10.95 -7.68 36.77
N ARG A 272 11.61 -6.52 36.71
CA ARG A 272 12.90 -6.23 37.35
C ARG A 272 12.66 -5.19 38.43
#